data_AF-A0A975HA02-F1
#
_entry.id   AF-A0A975HA02-F1
#
_cell.length_a   1.000
_cell.length_b   1.000
_cell.length_c   1.000
_cell.angle_alpha   90.00
_cell.angle_beta   90.00
_cell.angle_gamma   90.00
#
_symmetry.space_group_name_H-M   'P 1'
#
loop_
_entity.id
_entity.type
_entity.pdbx_description
1 polymer ?
#
loop_
_entity_poly.entity_id
_entity_poly.type
_entity_poly.pdbx_seq_one_letter_code
_entity_poly.pdbx_strand_id
1 'polypeptide(L)' 'MMTCPFCHGEMQRGVISGDGRTGVYWKAGERKASLVDQIVGIGAVKAAKRRLGAFTIDNACYCAACKKMIFDTEIGR' A
#
# COMPACT_ATOMS: atom_id res chain seq x y z
N MET A 1 -8.74 14.93 -3.65
CA MET A 1 -7.74 14.90 -2.58
C MET A 1 -8.38 14.22 -1.37
N MET A 2 -7.75 13.20 -0.79
CA MET A 2 -8.23 12.61 0.47
C MET A 2 -7.46 13.24 1.64
N THR A 3 -8.17 13.62 2.69
CA THR A 3 -7.59 14.18 3.91
C THR A 3 -7.41 13.07 4.94
N CYS A 4 -6.23 13.01 5.57
CA CYS A 4 -5.96 12.03 6.62
C CYS A 4 -6.85 12.28 7.84
N PRO A 5 -7.67 11.32 8.29
CA PRO A 5 -8.54 11.51 9.44
C PRO A 5 -7.78 11.57 10.77
N PHE A 6 -6.48 11.25 10.78
CA PHE A 6 -5.67 11.19 12.00
C PHE A 6 -4.82 12.44 12.24
N CYS A 7 -4.32 13.07 11.18
CA CYS A 7 -3.46 14.26 11.29
C CYS A 7 -3.87 15.40 10.36
N HIS A 8 -4.97 15.25 9.63
CA HIS A 8 -5.53 16.23 8.69
C HIS A 8 -4.59 16.64 7.53
N GLY A 9 -3.48 15.94 7.34
CA GLY A 9 -2.59 16.11 6.20
C GLY A 9 -3.10 15.45 4.92
N GLU A 10 -2.47 15.76 3.80
CA GLU A 10 -2.79 15.16 2.50
C GLU A 10 -2.42 13.67 2.46
N MET A 11 -3.25 12.89 1.78
CA MET A 11 -2.99 11.47 1.51
C MET A 11 -2.79 11.22 0.02
N GLN A 12 -1.83 10.35 -0.28
CA GLN A 12 -1.54 9.92 -1.64
C GLN A 12 -2.21 8.56 -1.91
N ARG A 13 -2.92 8.45 -3.03
CA ARG A 13 -3.52 7.18 -3.47
C ARG A 13 -2.45 6.28 -4.09
N GLY A 14 -2.59 4.98 -3.86
CA GLY A 14 -1.72 3.96 -4.42
C GLY A 14 -2.35 2.56 -4.42
N VAL A 15 -1.54 1.59 -4.82
CA VAL A 15 -1.88 0.17 -4.86
C VAL A 15 -0.98 -0.58 -3.89
N ILE A 16 -1.58 -1.37 -3.00
CA ILE A 16 -0.86 -2.38 -2.21
C ILE A 16 -0.81 -3.66 -3.03
N SER A 17 0.34 -4.32 -3.07
CA SER A 17 0.48 -5.59 -3.75
C SER A 17 1.50 -6.49 -3.05
N GLY A 18 1.31 -7.79 -3.17
CA GLY A 18 2.30 -8.79 -2.78
C GLY A 18 2.30 -9.94 -3.77
N ASP A 19 3.47 -10.54 -3.96
CA ASP A 19 3.69 -11.67 -4.89
C ASP A 19 3.84 -13.02 -4.15
N GLY A 20 3.72 -13.04 -2.83
CA GLY A 20 3.95 -14.23 -1.98
C GLY A 20 5.41 -14.58 -1.71
N ARG A 21 6.37 -13.89 -2.33
CA ARG A 21 7.80 -14.25 -2.30
C ARG A 21 8.66 -13.17 -1.68
N THR A 22 8.43 -11.91 -2.05
CA THR A 22 9.33 -10.80 -1.73
C THR A 22 8.79 -9.96 -0.57
N GLY A 23 7.48 -9.73 -0.50
CA GLY A 23 6.85 -9.00 0.60
C GLY A 23 5.57 -8.30 0.20
N VAL A 24 5.22 -7.25 0.95
CA VAL A 24 4.10 -6.36 0.68
C VAL A 24 4.64 -4.99 0.32
N TYR A 25 4.13 -4.42 -0.77
CA TYR A 25 4.60 -3.16 -1.32
C TYR A 25 3.40 -2.24 -1.59
N TRP A 26 3.57 -0.94 -1.32
CA TRP A 26 2.64 0.10 -1.70
C TRP A 26 3.31 1.02 -2.73
N LYS A 27 2.61 1.31 -3.84
CA LYS A 27 3.10 2.21 -4.88
C LYS A 27 2.05 3.25 -5.22
N ALA A 28 2.51 4.49 -5.36
CA ALA A 28 1.70 5.62 -5.80
C ALA A 28 1.02 5.40 -7.15
N GLY A 29 -0.21 5.89 -7.30
CA GLY A 29 -0.98 5.82 -8.54
C GLY A 29 -1.73 4.49 -8.70
N GLU A 30 -1.92 4.07 -9.95
CA GLU A 30 -2.82 2.96 -10.30
C GLU A 30 -2.07 1.65 -10.63
N ARG A 31 -0.74 1.65 -10.49
CA ARG A 31 0.09 0.50 -10.85
C ARG A 31 0.73 -0.12 -9.63
N LYS A 32 0.65 -1.46 -9.54
CA LYS A 32 1.39 -2.25 -8.56
C LYS A 32 2.91 -2.03 -8.67
N ALA A 33 3.63 -2.37 -7.60
CA ALA A 33 5.08 -2.36 -7.59
C ALA A 33 5.65 -3.25 -8.71
N SER A 34 6.60 -2.72 -9.47
CA SER A 34 7.34 -3.48 -10.48
C SER A 34 8.40 -4.37 -9.83
N LEU A 35 8.96 -5.32 -10.58
CA LEU A 35 10.08 -6.13 -10.09
C LEU A 35 11.28 -5.27 -9.66
N VAL A 36 11.54 -4.17 -10.37
CA VAL A 36 12.62 -3.23 -10.03
C VAL A 36 12.35 -2.56 -8.68
N ASP A 37 11.11 -2.09 -8.46
CA ASP A 37 10.72 -1.50 -7.16
C ASP A 37 10.91 -2.53 -6.04
N GLN A 38 10.55 -3.80 -6.28
CA GLN A 38 10.64 -4.87 -5.29
C GLN A 38 12.08 -5.20 -4.92
N ILE A 39 12.97 -5.31 -5.91
CA ILE A 39 14.41 -5.59 -5.72
C ILE A 39 15.07 -4.46 -4.93
N VAL A 40 14.75 -3.21 -5.24
CA VAL A 40 15.31 -2.04 -4.55
C VAL A 40 14.63 -1.78 -3.19
N GLY A 41 13.46 -2.37 -2.95
CA GLY A 41 12.68 -2.18 -1.71
C GLY A 41 11.86 -0.89 -1.70
N ILE A 42 11.60 -0.29 -2.86
CA ILE A 42 10.79 0.93 -2.99
C ILE A 42 9.34 0.60 -2.62
N GLY A 43 8.78 1.37 -1.68
CA GLY A 43 7.39 1.18 -1.24
C GLY A 43 7.18 -0.03 -0.33
N ALA A 44 8.23 -0.68 0.17
CA ALA A 44 8.11 -1.83 1.06
C ALA A 44 7.33 -1.48 2.35
N VAL A 45 6.22 -2.19 2.58
CA VAL A 45 5.37 -2.01 3.76
C VAL A 45 5.98 -2.78 4.93
N LYS A 46 6.90 -2.15 5.67
CA LYS A 46 7.65 -2.77 6.77
C LYS A 46 6.77 -3.30 7.92
N ALA A 47 5.52 -2.86 8.02
CA ALA A 47 4.56 -3.37 8.99
C ALA A 47 4.07 -4.79 8.67
N ALA A 48 4.16 -5.23 7.42
CA ALA A 48 3.79 -6.58 7.01
C ALA A 48 4.88 -7.59 7.41
N LYS A 49 4.60 -8.44 8.40
CA LYS A 49 5.56 -9.42 8.95
C LYS A 49 5.53 -10.80 8.29
N ARG A 50 4.50 -11.10 7.49
CA ARG A 50 4.34 -12.38 6.80
C ARG A 50 4.10 -12.17 5.32
N ARG A 51 4.58 -13.13 4.52
CA ARG A 51 4.30 -13.20 3.09
C ARG A 51 2.87 -13.69 2.93
N LEU A 52 2.00 -12.82 2.44
CA LEU A 52 0.67 -13.20 1.98
C LEU A 52 0.80 -13.74 0.55
N GLY A 53 0.01 -14.75 0.17
CA GLY A 53 -0.07 -15.20 -1.23
C GLY A 53 -0.39 -14.05 -2.19
N ALA A 54 -0.23 -14.24 -3.50
CA ALA A 54 -0.34 -13.14 -4.46
C ALA A 54 -1.66 -12.36 -4.31
N PHE A 55 -1.57 -11.03 -4.16
CA PHE A 55 -2.72 -10.17 -3.90
C PHE A 55 -2.50 -8.72 -4.36
N THR A 56 -3.61 -8.00 -4.49
CA THR A 56 -3.65 -6.56 -4.77
C THR A 56 -4.76 -5.92 -3.94
N ILE A 57 -4.52 -4.72 -3.42
CA ILE A 57 -5.54 -3.84 -2.83
C ILE A 57 -5.42 -2.50 -3.54
N ASP A 58 -6.45 -2.15 -4.31
CA ASP A 58 -6.52 -0.90 -5.04
C ASP A 58 -6.97 0.25 -4.12
N ASN A 59 -6.72 1.49 -4.56
CA ASN A 59 -7.16 2.72 -3.88
C ASN A 59 -6.67 2.88 -2.41
N ALA A 60 -5.58 2.22 -2.03
CA ALA A 60 -4.96 2.40 -0.73
C ALA A 60 -4.30 3.78 -0.60
N CYS A 61 -4.83 4.60 0.30
CA CYS A 61 -4.37 5.95 0.58
C CYS A 61 -3.31 5.92 1.69
N TYR A 62 -2.12 6.47 1.43
CA TYR A 62 -1.03 6.58 2.40
C TYR A 62 -0.78 8.03 2.78
N CYS A 63 -0.70 8.30 4.08
CA CYS A 63 -0.28 9.59 4.62
C CYS A 63 1.19 9.54 5.02
N ALA A 64 2.04 10.31 4.33
CA ALA A 64 3.47 10.38 4.65
C ALA A 64 3.75 11.02 6.02
N ALA A 65 2.90 11.95 6.46
CA ALA A 65 3.10 12.69 7.71
C ALA A 65 2.96 11.81 8.96
N CYS A 66 1.90 11.01 9.05
CA CYS A 66 1.62 10.16 10.21
C CYS A 66 1.80 8.65 9.95
N LYS A 67 2.23 8.30 8.72
CA LYS A 67 2.50 6.92 8.26
C LYS A 67 1.28 6.00 8.32
N LYS A 68 0.06 6.54 8.36
CA LYS A 68 -1.17 5.77 8.30
C LYS A 68 -1.53 5.42 6.87
N MET A 69 -2.07 4.22 6.69
CA MET A 69 -2.59 3.73 5.43
C MET A 69 -4.05 3.33 5.64
N ILE A 70 -4.91 3.75 4.72
CA ILE A 70 -6.34 3.54 4.77
C ILE A 70 -6.75 3.04 3.39
N PHE A 71 -7.62 2.04 3.34
CA PHE A 71 -8.21 1.56 2.10
C PHE A 71 -9.68 1.27 2.39
N ASP A 72 -10.55 1.70 1.48
CA ASP A 72 -11.95 1.28 1.51
C ASP A 72 -12.00 -0.20 1.13
N THR A 73 -12.86 -0.96 1.80
CA THR A 73 -13.01 -2.39 1.53
C THR A 73 -14.46 -2.80 1.68
N GLU A 74 -14.82 -3.84 0.92
CA GLU A 74 -16.05 -4.59 1.12
C GLU A 74 -15.70 -5.94 1.73
N ILE A 75 -16.59 -6.49 2.55
CA ILE A 75 -16.42 -7.81 3.16
C ILE A 75 -17.31 -8.79 2.41
N GLY A 76 -16.69 -9.77 1.74
CA GLY A 76 -17.39 -10.88 1.11
C GLY A 76 -18.10 -11.75 2.14
N ARG A 77 -19.19 -12.42 1.72
CA ARG A 77 -19.92 -13.39 2.54
C ARG A 77 -19.24 -14.75 2.57
#